data_AF-A0A821NT40-F1
#
_entry.id   AF-A0A821NT40-F1
#
_cell.length_a   1.000
_cell.length_b   1.000
_cell.length_c   1.000
_cell.angle_alpha   90.00
_cell.angle_beta   90.00
_cell.angle_gamma   90.00
#
_symmetry.space_group_name_H-M   'P 1'
#
loop_
_entity.id
_entity.type
_entity.pdbx_description
1 polymer ?
#
loop_
_entity_poly.entity_id
_entity_poly.type
_entity_poly.pdbx_seq_one_letter_code
_entity_poly.pdbx_strand_id
1 'polypeptide(L)'
;TDGNPAIVPADSNTKRDHIPIIACNKDLVFKAAADLPRFGHGAFLTCLETLYKSISGNDLKYTAFVGKPFEISYQYAETIANKIALANGQPKIEKVYFIGDNPDVDIVGANMYNHLLKQAMNLRTSLSGYSLLLDSKFLNATSCESILVCTGVYEPNKQKLD
;
A
#
# COMPACT_ATOMS: atom_id res chain seq x y z
N THR A 1 -6.91 35.94 6.93
CA THR A 1 -7.79 35.13 6.06
C THR A 1 -9.21 35.05 6.60
N ASP A 2 -9.55 35.67 7.75
CA ASP A 2 -10.89 35.63 8.38
C ASP A 2 -11.53 34.23 8.44
N GLY A 3 -10.69 33.20 8.58
CA GLY A 3 -11.12 31.80 8.58
C GLY A 3 -11.53 31.25 7.21
N ASN A 4 -11.45 32.02 6.12
CA ASN A 4 -11.71 31.53 4.77
C ASN A 4 -10.53 30.68 4.25
N PRO A 5 -10.70 29.36 4.09
CA PRO A 5 -9.64 28.45 3.66
C PRO A 5 -9.27 28.59 2.18
N ALA A 6 -10.07 29.32 1.39
CA ALA A 6 -9.80 29.58 -0.02
C ALA A 6 -8.91 30.82 -0.26
N ILE A 7 -8.68 31.67 0.76
CA ILE A 7 -7.91 32.90 0.62
C ILE A 7 -6.50 32.68 1.15
N VAL A 8 -5.50 32.74 0.25
CA VAL A 8 -4.08 32.72 0.61
C VAL A 8 -3.62 34.14 0.93
N PRO A 9 -2.89 34.38 2.05
CA PRO A 9 -2.34 35.70 2.36
C PRO A 9 -1.44 36.23 1.22
N ALA A 10 -1.59 37.52 0.89
CA ALA A 10 -0.95 38.15 -0.26
C ALA A 10 0.60 38.12 -0.25
N ASP A 11 1.22 37.92 0.92
CA ASP A 11 2.68 37.88 1.09
C ASP A 11 3.34 36.54 0.73
N SER A 12 2.58 35.49 0.41
CA SER A 12 3.18 34.23 -0.04
C SER A 12 3.17 34.13 -1.56
N ASN A 13 4.23 34.62 -2.21
CA ASN A 13 4.49 34.46 -3.65
C ASN A 13 4.83 33.01 -4.06
N THR A 14 4.34 32.03 -3.30
CA THR A 14 4.54 30.59 -3.54
C THR A 14 3.16 29.95 -3.51
N LYS A 15 2.77 29.33 -4.63
CA LYS A 15 1.62 28.44 -4.70
C LYS A 15 1.93 27.25 -3.77
N ARG A 16 1.66 27.38 -2.47
CA ARG A 16 1.95 26.32 -1.51
C ARG A 16 0.89 25.24 -1.70
N ASP A 17 1.31 24.08 -2.18
CA ASP A 17 0.51 22.87 -2.01
C ASP A 17 0.18 22.70 -0.52
N HIS A 18 -0.93 22.02 -0.21
CA HIS A 18 -1.28 21.72 1.17
C HIS A 18 -0.15 20.92 1.86
N ILE A 19 -0.16 20.87 3.19
CA ILE A 19 0.82 20.07 3.95
C ILE A 19 0.88 18.63 3.42
N PRO A 20 2.05 17.98 3.41
CA PRO A 20 2.16 16.60 2.93
C PRO A 20 1.19 15.66 3.63
N ILE A 21 0.47 14.84 2.86
CA ILE A 21 -0.49 13.86 3.38
C ILE A 21 -0.06 12.47 2.96
N ILE A 22 0.10 11.58 3.93
CA ILE A 22 0.42 10.18 3.72
C ILE A 22 -0.81 9.36 4.07
N ALA A 23 -1.35 8.63 3.09
CA ALA A 23 -2.42 7.66 3.32
C ALA A 23 -1.81 6.30 3.62
N CYS A 24 -2.13 5.72 4.79
CA CYS A 24 -1.48 4.51 5.28
C CYS A 24 -2.30 3.23 5.21
N ASN A 25 -3.58 3.35 4.86
CA ASN A 25 -4.45 2.23 4.55
C ASN A 25 -5.58 2.74 3.63
N LYS A 26 -5.85 2.04 2.52
CA LYS A 26 -6.93 2.36 1.58
C LYS A 26 -8.19 1.51 1.75
N ASP A 27 -8.22 0.60 2.72
CA ASP A 27 -9.37 -0.25 2.98
C ASP A 27 -10.61 0.60 3.30
N LEU A 28 -11.62 0.51 2.45
CA LEU A 28 -12.90 1.19 2.67
C LEU A 28 -13.63 0.59 3.86
N VAL A 29 -13.61 -0.74 3.97
CA VAL A 29 -14.21 -1.51 5.05
C VAL A 29 -13.25 -2.58 5.54
N PHE A 30 -13.37 -2.95 6.81
CA PHE A 30 -12.66 -4.07 7.41
C PHE A 30 -13.60 -4.90 8.29
N LYS A 31 -13.32 -6.20 8.41
CA LYS A 31 -14.05 -7.09 9.32
C LYS A 31 -13.39 -7.04 10.70
N ALA A 32 -14.18 -6.68 11.70
CA ALA A 32 -13.77 -6.67 13.11
C ALA A 32 -14.54 -7.76 13.88
N ALA A 33 -14.50 -7.73 15.22
CA ALA A 33 -15.28 -8.63 16.06
C ALA A 33 -16.82 -8.45 15.96
N ALA A 34 -17.31 -7.48 15.18
CA ALA A 34 -18.73 -7.22 15.01
C ALA A 34 -19.29 -7.95 13.79
N ASP A 35 -20.59 -8.22 13.81
CA ASP A 35 -21.29 -8.97 12.75
C ASP A 35 -21.29 -8.25 11.39
N LEU A 36 -21.14 -6.93 11.40
CA LEU A 36 -21.08 -6.09 10.20
C LEU A 36 -19.67 -5.50 9.99
N PRO A 37 -19.21 -5.40 8.73
CA PRO A 37 -17.99 -4.67 8.39
C PRO A 37 -18.03 -3.23 8.88
N ARG A 38 -16.88 -2.72 9.33
CA ARG A 38 -16.72 -1.34 9.81
C ARG A 38 -15.95 -0.51 8.80
N PHE A 39 -16.19 0.80 8.79
CA PHE A 39 -15.40 1.72 7.97
C PHE A 39 -13.93 1.68 8.36
N GLY A 40 -13.09 1.45 7.36
CA GLY A 40 -11.64 1.52 7.49
C GLY A 40 -11.11 2.92 7.24
N HIS A 41 -9.79 3.03 7.21
CA HIS A 41 -9.11 4.29 6.92
C HIS A 41 -9.47 4.85 5.54
N GLY A 42 -9.74 3.99 4.55
CA GLY A 42 -10.15 4.41 3.21
C GLY A 42 -11.44 5.24 3.22
N ALA A 43 -12.41 4.92 4.08
CA ALA A 43 -13.63 5.72 4.24
C ALA A 43 -13.34 7.13 4.77
N PHE A 44 -12.39 7.24 5.71
CA PHE A 44 -11.92 8.54 6.19
C PHE A 44 -11.25 9.35 5.08
N LEU A 45 -10.43 8.71 4.24
CA LEU A 45 -9.80 9.38 3.08
C LEU A 45 -10.84 9.91 2.10
N THR A 46 -11.87 9.12 1.78
CA THR A 46 -12.98 9.56 0.90
C THR A 46 -13.71 10.78 1.46
N CYS A 47 -13.99 10.80 2.77
CA CYS A 47 -14.56 11.97 3.43
C CYS A 47 -13.64 13.19 3.35
N LEU A 48 -12.34 12.99 3.61
CA LEU A 48 -11.34 14.06 3.55
C LEU A 48 -11.20 14.65 2.14
N GLU A 49 -11.12 13.82 1.11
CA GLU A 49 -11.09 14.23 -0.30
C GLU A 49 -12.32 15.08 -0.65
N THR A 50 -13.50 14.61 -0.27
CA THR A 50 -14.78 15.29 -0.54
C THR A 50 -14.84 16.65 0.14
N LEU A 51 -14.51 16.71 1.43
CA LEU A 51 -14.50 17.95 2.19
C LEU A 51 -13.45 18.93 1.66
N TYR A 52 -12.24 18.46 1.37
CA TYR A 52 -11.17 19.29 0.81
C TYR A 52 -11.58 19.90 -0.53
N LYS A 53 -12.19 19.10 -1.41
CA LYS A 53 -12.69 19.58 -2.70
C LYS A 53 -13.81 20.59 -2.53
N SER A 54 -14.77 20.32 -1.65
CA SER A 54 -15.92 21.21 -1.41
C SER A 54 -15.48 22.56 -0.84
N ILE A 55 -14.44 22.58 -0.02
CA ILE A 55 -13.99 23.79 0.69
C ILE A 55 -12.99 24.60 -0.15
N SER A 56 -12.05 23.92 -0.82
CA SER A 56 -10.94 24.57 -1.53
C SER A 56 -11.13 24.65 -3.05
N GLY A 57 -12.05 23.87 -3.64
CA GLY A 57 -12.20 23.69 -5.08
C GLY A 57 -11.14 22.80 -5.74
N ASN A 58 -10.09 22.40 -5.02
CA ASN A 58 -8.97 21.61 -5.54
C ASN A 58 -9.08 20.14 -5.15
N ASP A 59 -8.50 19.25 -5.96
CA ASP A 59 -8.38 17.83 -5.60
C ASP A 59 -7.26 17.65 -4.57
N LEU A 60 -7.48 16.74 -3.60
CA LEU A 60 -6.49 16.41 -2.58
C LEU A 60 -5.34 15.62 -3.19
N LYS A 61 -4.09 16.04 -2.93
CA LYS A 61 -2.90 15.36 -3.45
C LYS A 61 -2.18 14.59 -2.34
N TYR A 62 -2.14 13.26 -2.44
CA TYR A 62 -1.34 12.47 -1.52
C TYR A 62 0.15 12.53 -1.85
N THR A 63 0.97 12.74 -0.83
CA THR A 63 2.44 12.69 -0.94
C THR A 63 2.94 11.27 -1.10
N ALA A 64 2.33 10.33 -0.38
CA ALA A 64 2.65 8.92 -0.48
C ALA A 64 1.44 8.07 -0.09
N PHE A 65 1.39 6.88 -0.69
CA PHE A 65 0.53 5.81 -0.25
C PHE A 65 1.39 4.72 0.37
N VAL A 66 1.07 4.35 1.60
CA VAL A 66 1.66 3.23 2.32
C VAL A 66 0.54 2.30 2.78
N GLY A 67 0.90 1.07 3.16
CA GLY A 67 -0.07 0.02 3.39
C GLY A 67 -0.32 -0.81 2.14
N LYS A 68 -1.09 -1.89 2.28
CA LYS A 68 -1.50 -2.70 1.13
C LYS A 68 -2.48 -1.88 0.26
N PRO A 69 -2.51 -2.09 -1.07
CA PRO A 69 -1.75 -3.06 -1.88
C PRO A 69 -0.35 -2.58 -2.32
N PHE A 70 0.17 -1.46 -1.81
CA PHE A 70 1.40 -0.84 -2.32
C PHE A 70 2.66 -1.67 -2.04
N GLU A 71 3.58 -1.73 -3.01
CA GLU A 71 4.74 -2.63 -2.96
C GLU A 71 5.66 -2.36 -1.77
N ILE A 72 5.72 -1.10 -1.32
CA ILE A 72 6.53 -0.68 -0.18
C ILE A 72 6.21 -1.47 1.10
N SER A 73 4.93 -1.82 1.31
CA SER A 73 4.52 -2.60 2.47
C SER A 73 4.95 -4.06 2.38
N TYR A 74 4.88 -4.65 1.19
CA TYR A 74 5.31 -6.03 0.94
C TYR A 74 6.84 -6.16 1.03
N GLN A 75 7.57 -5.20 0.45
CA GLN A 75 9.02 -5.12 0.59
C GLN A 75 9.45 -4.97 2.04
N TYR A 76 8.79 -4.08 2.80
CA TYR A 76 9.12 -3.90 4.20
C TYR A 76 8.88 -5.20 5.00
N ALA A 77 7.73 -5.86 4.80
CA ALA A 77 7.43 -7.12 5.46
C ALA A 77 8.47 -8.21 5.16
N GLU A 78 8.85 -8.36 3.90
CA GLU A 78 9.88 -9.29 3.44
C GLU A 78 11.25 -8.99 4.07
N THR A 79 11.62 -7.72 4.19
CA THR A 79 12.90 -7.31 4.76
C THR A 79 12.93 -7.58 6.26
N ILE A 80 11.84 -7.31 6.97
CA ILE A 80 11.73 -7.64 8.40
C ILE A 80 11.77 -9.15 8.62
N ALA A 81 11.05 -9.94 7.82
CA ALA A 81 11.07 -11.39 7.91
C ALA A 81 12.49 -11.95 7.71
N ASN A 82 13.22 -11.46 6.71
CA ASN A 82 14.61 -11.85 6.47
C ASN A 82 15.54 -11.45 7.63
N LYS A 83 15.39 -10.24 8.18
CA LYS A 83 16.17 -9.81 9.35
C LYS A 83 15.94 -10.75 10.55
N ILE A 84 14.68 -11.13 10.80
CA ILE A 84 14.33 -12.07 11.87
C ILE A 84 14.93 -13.46 11.61
N ALA A 85 14.83 -13.98 10.38
CA ALA A 85 15.41 -15.28 10.02
C ALA A 85 16.92 -15.31 10.28
N LEU A 86 17.65 -14.31 9.75
CA LEU A 86 19.10 -14.21 9.91
C LEU A 86 19.53 -14.05 11.38
N ALA A 87 18.79 -13.26 12.16
CA ALA A 87 19.05 -13.10 13.60
C ALA A 87 18.87 -14.41 14.39
N ASN A 88 18.04 -15.33 13.88
CA ASN A 88 17.82 -16.67 14.46
C ASN A 88 18.69 -17.76 13.81
N GLY A 89 19.73 -17.38 13.05
CA GLY A 89 20.62 -18.33 12.37
C GLY A 89 19.94 -19.13 11.26
N GLN A 90 18.79 -18.68 10.77
CA GLN A 90 18.09 -19.30 9.65
C GLN A 90 18.66 -18.79 8.31
N PRO A 91 18.57 -19.59 7.24
CA PRO A 91 18.93 -19.12 5.91
C PRO A 91 18.05 -17.95 5.47
N LYS A 92 18.57 -17.20 4.50
CA LYS A 92 17.83 -16.13 3.83
C LYS A 92 16.52 -16.67 3.25
N ILE A 93 15.43 -15.92 3.41
CA ILE A 93 14.11 -16.31 2.90
C ILE A 93 14.07 -16.03 1.40
N GLU A 94 13.97 -17.09 0.61
CA GLU A 94 13.86 -17.01 -0.85
C GLU A 94 12.39 -16.92 -1.31
N LYS A 95 11.47 -17.58 -0.62
CA LYS A 95 10.05 -17.61 -1.00
C LYS A 95 9.18 -17.09 0.14
N VAL A 96 8.32 -16.11 -0.17
CA VAL A 96 7.39 -15.51 0.79
C VAL A 96 5.96 -15.85 0.40
N TYR A 97 5.13 -16.23 1.36
CA TYR A 97 3.69 -16.43 1.15
C TYR A 97 2.92 -15.33 1.86
N PHE A 98 2.15 -14.55 1.11
CA PHE A 98 1.24 -13.53 1.65
C PHE A 98 -0.16 -14.13 1.73
N ILE A 99 -0.69 -14.26 2.95
CA ILE A 99 -1.99 -14.88 3.23
C ILE A 99 -2.96 -13.79 3.63
N GLY A 100 -4.10 -13.68 2.96
CA GLY A 100 -5.08 -12.64 3.23
C GLY A 100 -6.48 -12.94 2.69
N ASP A 101 -7.45 -12.14 3.10
CA ASP A 101 -8.88 -12.35 2.88
C ASP A 101 -9.49 -11.30 1.94
N ASN A 102 -8.73 -10.28 1.54
CA ASN A 102 -9.19 -9.24 0.64
C ASN A 102 -8.51 -9.35 -0.74
N PRO A 103 -9.22 -9.78 -1.80
CA PRO A 103 -8.67 -9.92 -3.15
C PRO A 103 -8.03 -8.63 -3.68
N ASP A 104 -8.68 -7.49 -3.47
CA ASP A 104 -8.25 -6.21 -4.04
C ASP A 104 -7.04 -5.59 -3.31
N VAL A 105 -6.67 -6.16 -2.16
CA VAL A 105 -5.65 -5.58 -1.26
C VAL A 105 -4.53 -6.57 -0.99
N ASP A 106 -4.84 -7.74 -0.44
CA ASP A 106 -3.87 -8.78 -0.09
C ASP A 106 -3.34 -9.49 -1.33
N ILE A 107 -4.26 -9.89 -2.22
CA ILE A 107 -3.94 -10.74 -3.36
C ILE A 107 -3.32 -9.92 -4.48
N VAL A 108 -3.98 -8.81 -4.86
CA VAL A 108 -3.44 -7.87 -5.85
C VAL A 108 -2.06 -7.35 -5.42
N GLY A 109 -1.91 -6.90 -4.17
CA GLY A 109 -0.64 -6.36 -3.70
C GLY A 109 0.49 -7.40 -3.69
N ALA A 110 0.22 -8.62 -3.24
CA ALA A 110 1.20 -9.70 -3.27
C ALA A 110 1.61 -10.08 -4.71
N ASN A 111 0.66 -10.11 -5.64
CA ASN A 111 0.94 -10.40 -7.05
C ASN A 111 1.77 -9.30 -7.70
N MET A 112 1.44 -8.02 -7.47
CA MET A 112 2.24 -6.89 -7.94
C MET A 112 3.68 -6.96 -7.41
N TYR A 113 3.86 -7.28 -6.13
CA TYR A 113 5.18 -7.45 -5.56
C TYR A 113 5.95 -8.63 -6.19
N ASN A 114 5.30 -9.76 -6.49
CA ASN A 114 5.95 -10.88 -7.20
C ASN A 114 6.43 -10.46 -8.61
N HIS A 115 5.65 -9.66 -9.32
CA HIS A 115 6.06 -9.11 -10.61
C HIS A 115 7.31 -8.24 -10.48
N LEU A 116 7.37 -7.40 -9.45
CA LEU A 116 8.54 -6.58 -9.14
C LEU A 116 9.77 -7.45 -8.82
N LEU A 117 9.63 -8.50 -8.02
CA LEU A 117 10.73 -9.45 -7.73
C LEU A 117 11.29 -10.08 -9.02
N LYS A 118 10.40 -10.57 -9.89
CA LYS A 118 10.78 -11.16 -11.19
C LYS A 118 11.45 -10.14 -12.12
N GLN A 119 10.95 -8.91 -12.18
CA GLN A 119 11.57 -7.84 -12.97
C GLN A 119 12.97 -7.51 -12.44
N ALA A 120 13.12 -7.36 -11.13
CA ALA A 120 14.40 -7.08 -10.50
C ALA A 120 15.44 -8.19 -10.77
N MET A 121 15.02 -9.46 -10.81
CA MET A 121 15.90 -10.56 -11.22
C MET A 121 16.33 -10.47 -12.67
N ASN A 122 15.38 -10.30 -13.58
CA ASN A 122 15.68 -10.22 -15.01
C ASN A 122 16.65 -9.07 -15.29
N LEU A 123 16.48 -7.94 -14.62
CA LEU A 123 17.39 -6.80 -14.68
C LEU A 123 18.77 -7.14 -14.09
N ARG A 124 18.86 -7.84 -12.95
CA ARG A 124 20.15 -8.31 -12.41
C ARG A 124 20.89 -9.24 -13.37
N THR A 125 20.17 -10.09 -14.10
CA THR A 125 20.75 -10.97 -15.12
C THR A 125 21.20 -10.18 -16.36
N SER A 126 20.52 -9.08 -16.70
CA SER A 126 20.74 -8.34 -17.95
C SER A 126 21.61 -7.07 -17.82
N LEU A 127 21.78 -6.50 -16.62
CA LEU A 127 22.42 -5.19 -16.38
C LEU A 127 23.54 -5.29 -15.34
N SER A 128 24.52 -6.16 -15.52
CA SER A 128 25.72 -6.24 -14.66
C SER A 128 26.59 -4.94 -14.59
N GLY A 129 26.07 -3.77 -15.02
CA GLY A 129 26.80 -2.50 -15.06
C GLY A 129 26.02 -1.21 -14.72
N TYR A 130 24.69 -1.21 -14.56
CA TYR A 130 23.94 0.03 -14.24
C TYR A 130 22.87 -0.20 -13.16
N SER A 131 23.19 0.22 -11.94
CA SER A 131 22.35 0.14 -10.74
C SER A 131 21.44 1.37 -10.62
N LEU A 132 20.37 1.43 -11.41
CA LEU A 132 19.32 2.43 -11.25
C LEU A 132 17.98 1.74 -11.47
N LEU A 133 17.09 1.85 -10.47
CA LEU A 133 15.68 1.44 -10.39
C LEU A 133 15.43 0.30 -9.38
N LEU A 134 14.91 0.74 -8.22
CA LEU A 134 14.86 0.06 -6.92
C LEU A 134 16.24 -0.36 -6.43
N ASP A 135 16.57 0.04 -5.21
CA ASP A 135 17.82 -0.34 -4.57
C ASP A 135 17.74 -1.84 -4.27
N SER A 136 18.05 -2.63 -5.30
CA SER A 136 17.82 -4.07 -5.36
C SER A 136 18.60 -4.77 -4.25
N LYS A 137 19.58 -4.10 -3.64
CA LYS A 137 20.24 -4.52 -2.39
C LYS A 137 19.27 -4.87 -1.27
N PHE A 138 18.04 -4.33 -1.27
CA PHE A 138 17.04 -4.61 -0.23
C PHE A 138 16.03 -5.70 -0.57
N LEU A 139 16.09 -6.30 -1.77
CA LEU A 139 15.24 -7.43 -2.13
C LEU A 139 15.99 -8.74 -1.84
N ASN A 140 15.50 -9.46 -0.83
CA ASN A 140 16.07 -10.71 -0.34
C ASN A 140 15.41 -11.92 -1.01
N ALA A 141 14.08 -11.94 -1.06
CA ALA A 141 13.27 -12.98 -1.65
C ALA A 141 13.41 -13.03 -3.17
N THR A 142 13.26 -14.24 -3.70
CA THR A 142 13.29 -14.55 -5.13
C THR A 142 11.88 -14.60 -5.73
N SER A 143 10.90 -14.99 -4.92
CA SER A 143 9.51 -15.06 -5.35
C SER A 143 8.56 -14.86 -4.18
N CYS A 144 7.33 -14.48 -4.49
CA CYS A 144 6.24 -14.61 -3.54
C CYS A 144 4.97 -15.17 -4.18
N GLU A 145 4.11 -15.72 -3.34
CA GLU A 145 2.78 -16.22 -3.72
C GLU A 145 1.72 -15.65 -2.77
N SER A 146 0.53 -15.41 -3.32
CA SER A 146 -0.63 -14.97 -2.57
C SER A 146 -1.56 -16.14 -2.28
N ILE A 147 -2.07 -16.24 -1.05
CA ILE A 147 -3.06 -17.25 -0.65
C ILE A 147 -4.31 -16.52 -0.16
N LEU A 148 -5.42 -16.70 -0.87
CA LEU A 148 -6.73 -16.15 -0.51
C LEU A 148 -7.44 -17.07 0.48
N VAL A 149 -7.83 -16.53 1.64
CA VAL A 149 -8.56 -17.27 2.68
C VAL A 149 -10.00 -16.78 2.83
N CYS A 150 -10.90 -17.69 3.21
CA CYS A 150 -12.34 -17.43 3.32
C CYS A 150 -12.78 -17.04 4.75
N THR A 151 -11.94 -16.32 5.49
CA THR A 151 -12.18 -16.03 6.92
C THR A 151 -12.71 -14.62 7.18
N GLY A 152 -12.79 -13.77 6.15
CA GLY A 152 -13.02 -12.34 6.33
C GLY A 152 -13.88 -11.68 5.25
N VAL A 153 -13.29 -10.76 4.49
CA VAL A 153 -13.93 -9.98 3.42
C VAL A 153 -14.37 -10.90 2.28
N TYR A 154 -13.52 -11.83 1.86
CA TYR A 154 -13.84 -12.80 0.83
C TYR A 154 -14.69 -13.95 1.38
N GLU A 155 -15.91 -14.07 0.86
CA GLU A 155 -16.80 -15.21 1.08
C GLU A 155 -17.35 -15.71 -0.27
N PRO A 156 -16.86 -16.83 -0.81
CA PRO A 156 -17.21 -17.29 -2.16
C PRO A 156 -18.70 -17.61 -2.35
N ASN A 157 -19.42 -17.89 -1.26
CA ASN A 157 -20.83 -18.25 -1.29
C ASN A 157 -21.79 -17.06 -1.15
N LYS A 158 -21.30 -15.84 -0.86
CA LYS A 158 -22.15 -14.63 -0.75
C LYS A 158 -22.31 -13.86 -2.06
N GLN A 159 -21.51 -14.12 -3.09
CA GLN A 159 -21.60 -13.46 -4.41
C GLN A 159 -22.75 -13.97 -5.31
N LYS A 160 -23.69 -14.75 -4.78
CA LYS A 160 -24.93 -15.13 -5.48
C LYS A 160 -26.14 -14.51 -4.81
N LEU A 161 -26.37 -13.23 -5.07
CA LEU A 161 -27.68 -12.59 -5.02
C LEU A 161 -27.61 -11.38 -5.95
N ASP A 162 -28.08 -11.64 -7.18
CA ASP A 162 -28.54 -10.75 -8.26
C ASP A 162 -27.73 -9.49 -8.63
#